data_AF-A0A2G8JPI4-F1
#
_entry.id   AF-A0A2G8JPI4-F1
#
_cell.length_a   1.000
_cell.length_b   1.000
_cell.length_c   1.000
_cell.angle_alpha   90.00
_cell.angle_beta   90.00
_cell.angle_gamma   90.00
#
_symmetry.space_group_name_H-M   'P 1'
#
loop_
_entity.id
_entity.type
_entity.pdbx_description
1 polymer ?
#
loop_
_entity_poly.entity_id
_entity_poly.type
_entity_poly.pdbx_seq_one_letter_code
_entity_poly.pdbx_strand_id
1 'polypeptide(L)' 'MGSLFRSEEMCKAQLFLQSEAAYSCVSELGELGLVQFRDLNPEVNAFRRKFVNEVRRCDEMERQLRMLIKFLLC' A
#
# COMPACT_ATOMS: atom_id res chain seq x y z
N MET A 1 17.20 -4.11 20.31
CA MET A 1 17.88 -4.82 19.21
C MET A 1 18.22 -6.23 19.68
N GLY A 2 17.22 -7.12 19.75
CA GLY A 2 17.47 -8.46 20.27
C GLY A 2 16.23 -9.32 20.25
N SER A 3 16.20 -10.27 19.30
CA SER A 3 15.61 -11.59 19.48
C SER A 3 15.97 -12.50 18.29
N LEU A 4 17.25 -12.88 18.16
CA LEU A 4 17.64 -13.92 17.19
C LEU A 4 16.98 -15.29 17.47
N PHE A 5 16.48 -15.48 18.69
CA PHE A 5 15.92 -16.75 19.16
C PHE A 5 14.39 -16.80 19.27
N ARG A 6 13.69 -15.65 19.21
CA ARG A 6 12.23 -15.55 19.41
C ARG A 6 11.64 -14.45 18.51
N SER A 7 10.35 -14.50 18.23
CA SER A 7 9.68 -13.42 17.49
C SER A 7 9.57 -12.17 18.37
N GLU A 8 9.62 -11.00 17.76
CA GLU A 8 9.33 -9.73 18.44
C GLU A 8 7.86 -9.67 18.87
N GLU A 9 7.58 -8.92 19.93
CA GLU A 9 6.22 -8.69 20.39
C GLU A 9 5.45 -7.83 19.40
N MET A 10 4.28 -8.31 18.97
CA MET A 10 3.42 -7.62 18.01
C MET A 10 2.17 -7.10 18.72
N CYS A 11 1.73 -5.89 18.37
CA CYS A 11 0.48 -5.32 18.86
C CYS A 11 -0.52 -5.14 17.70
N LYS A 12 -1.82 -5.33 17.98
CA LYS A 12 -2.89 -5.02 17.04
C LYS A 12 -3.46 -3.65 17.39
N ALA A 13 -3.23 -2.67 16.52
CA ALA A 13 -3.84 -1.35 16.62
C ALA A 13 -4.97 -1.20 15.58
N GLN A 14 -5.94 -0.33 15.87
CA GLN A 14 -7.00 0.05 14.95
C GLN A 14 -6.85 1.53 14.60
N LEU A 15 -6.74 1.83 13.31
CA LEU A 15 -6.56 3.17 12.79
C LEU A 15 -7.90 3.71 12.28
N PHE A 16 -8.25 4.93 12.68
CA PHE A 16 -9.39 5.67 12.15
C PHE A 16 -8.85 6.91 11.43
N LEU A 17 -9.05 6.95 10.11
CA LEU A 17 -8.52 8.01 9.25
C LEU A 17 -9.66 8.73 8.55
N GLN A 18 -9.59 10.06 8.51
CA GLN A 18 -10.43 10.87 7.64
C GLN A 18 -9.97 10.73 6.19
N SER A 19 -10.90 10.82 5.23
CA SER A 19 -10.58 10.56 3.81
C SER A 19 -9.53 11.52 3.25
N GLU A 20 -9.48 12.77 3.72
CA GLU A 20 -8.53 13.79 3.27
C GLU A 20 -7.10 13.52 3.78
N ALA A 21 -6.97 13.01 5.01
CA ALA A 21 -5.67 12.70 5.63
C ALA A 21 -5.22 11.25 5.38
N ALA A 22 -6.09 10.39 4.84
CA ALA A 22 -5.79 8.97 4.67
C ALA A 22 -4.56 8.74 3.79
N TYR A 23 -4.41 9.49 2.69
CA TYR A 23 -3.29 9.33 1.77
C TYR A 23 -1.96 9.69 2.43
N SER A 24 -1.87 10.86 3.06
CA SER A 24 -0.63 11.31 3.72
C SER A 24 -0.25 10.38 4.87
N CYS A 25 -1.20 10.04 5.76
CA CYS A 25 -0.91 9.13 6.86
C CYS A 25 -0.42 7.76 6.39
N VAL A 26 -1.01 7.18 5.34
CA VAL A 26 -0.58 5.88 4.81
C VAL A 26 0.79 5.97 4.13
N SER A 27 1.09 7.09 3.46
CA SER A 27 2.42 7.34 2.87
C SER A 27 3.51 7.32 3.94
N GLU A 28 3.33 8.09 5.02
CA GLU A 28 4.28 8.15 6.14
C GLU A 28 4.45 6.79 6.83
N LEU A 29 3.35 6.05 7.03
CA LEU A 29 3.42 4.68 7.57
C LEU A 29 4.19 3.72 6.65
N GLY A 30 4.08 3.91 5.34
CA GLY A 30 4.85 3.16 4.34
C GLY A 30 6.34 3.46 4.39
N GLU A 31 6.72 4.72 4.61
CA GLU A 31 8.12 5.13 4.77
C GLU A 31 8.74 4.60 6.06
N LEU A 32 7.96 4.56 7.16
CA LEU A 32 8.40 3.95 8.42
C LEU A 32 8.63 2.43 8.28
N GLY A 33 7.79 1.73 7.51
CA GLY A 33 7.95 0.30 7.22
C GLY A 33 7.72 -0.66 8.41
N LEU A 34 7.10 -0.18 9.49
CA LEU A 34 6.89 -0.94 10.74
C LEU A 34 5.48 -1.53 10.88
N VAL A 35 4.60 -1.30 9.91
CA VAL A 35 3.17 -1.66 10.01
C VAL A 35 2.80 -2.73 9.00
N GLN A 36 2.04 -3.73 9.45
CA GLN A 36 1.43 -4.73 8.59
C GLN A 36 -0.10 -4.53 8.57
N PHE A 37 -0.64 -4.17 7.40
CA PHE A 37 -2.08 -4.05 7.21
C PHE A 37 -2.74 -5.43 7.13
N ARG A 38 -3.94 -5.56 7.72
CA ARG A 38 -4.80 -6.73 7.58
C ARG A 38 -5.97 -6.41 6.67
N ASP A 39 -6.32 -7.34 5.80
CA ASP A 39 -7.52 -7.22 4.98
C ASP A 39 -8.77 -7.36 5.86
N LEU A 40 -9.56 -6.30 5.93
CA LEU A 40 -10.84 -6.29 6.64
C LEU A 40 -12.00 -6.75 5.76
N ASN A 41 -11.81 -6.82 4.43
CA ASN A 41 -12.85 -7.12 3.45
C ASN A 41 -12.45 -8.31 2.54
N PRO A 42 -12.17 -9.50 3.10
CA PRO A 42 -11.73 -10.65 2.30
C PRO A 42 -12.80 -11.14 1.31
N GLU A 43 -14.07 -11.00 1.64
CA GLU A 43 -15.20 -11.39 0.79
C GLU A 43 -15.44 -10.44 -0.40
N VAL A 44 -14.85 -9.24 -0.35
CA VAL A 44 -15.05 -8.23 -1.38
C VAL A 44 -14.01 -8.40 -2.48
N ASN A 45 -14.49 -8.81 -3.65
CA ASN A 45 -13.69 -8.92 -4.87
C ASN A 45 -12.93 -7.60 -5.15
N ALA A 46 -11.69 -7.70 -5.61
CA ALA A 46 -10.80 -6.57 -5.91
C ALA A 46 -11.46 -5.49 -6.78
N PHE A 47 -12.30 -5.89 -7.74
CA PHE A 47 -12.98 -4.97 -8.65
C PHE A 47 -14.07 -4.10 -8.02
N ARG A 48 -14.56 -4.49 -6.83
CA ARG A 48 -15.61 -3.77 -6.11
C ARG A 48 -15.05 -2.94 -4.95
N ARG A 49 -13.73 -2.91 -4.77
CA ARG A 49 -13.09 -2.13 -3.71
C ARG A 49 -13.17 -0.63 -4.02
N LYS A 50 -13.27 0.17 -2.95
CA LYS A 50 -13.49 1.63 -3.02
C LYS A 50 -12.51 2.37 -3.94
N PHE A 51 -11.23 1.97 -3.93
CA PHE A 51 -10.14 2.69 -4.63
C PHE A 51 -9.67 2.02 -5.93
N VAL A 52 -10.51 1.18 -6.55
CA VAL A 52 -10.12 0.41 -7.75
C VAL A 52 -9.79 1.31 -8.94
N ASN A 53 -10.47 2.45 -9.07
CA ASN A 53 -10.29 3.35 -10.21
C ASN A 53 -8.94 4.07 -10.13
N GLU A 54 -8.54 4.46 -8.94
CA GLU A 54 -7.26 5.10 -8.64
C GLU A 54 -6.10 4.13 -8.90
N VAL A 55 -6.22 2.88 -8.44
CA VAL A 55 -5.21 1.83 -8.72
C VAL A 55 -5.05 1.59 -10.22
N ARG A 56 -6.17 1.46 -10.95
CA ARG A 56 -6.14 1.30 -12.42
C ARG A 56 -5.48 2.46 -13.15
N ARG A 57 -5.67 3.70 -12.66
CA ARG A 57 -4.99 4.88 -13.23
C ARG A 57 -3.48 4.79 -13.03
N CYS A 58 -3.03 4.36 -11.85
CA CYS A 58 -1.61 4.14 -11.58
C CYS A 58 -1.02 3.04 -12.48
N ASP A 59 -1.73 1.91 -12.64
CA ASP A 59 -1.28 0.80 -13.50
C ASP A 59 -1.09 1.24 -14.97
N GLU A 60 -2.01 2.06 -15.49
CA GLU A 60 -1.92 2.60 -16.85
C GLU A 60 -0.75 3.58 -17.00
N MET A 61 -0.55 4.46 -16.01
CA MET A 61 0.60 5.37 -15.99
C MET A 61 1.92 4.59 -15.95
N GLU A 62 2.00 3.54 -15.12
CA GLU A 62 3.18 2.68 -15.04
C GLU A 62 3.46 2.00 -16.39
N ARG A 63 2.42 1.53 -17.08
CA ARG A 63 2.55 0.95 -18.43
C ARG A 63 3.14 1.95 -19.43
N GLN A 64 2.66 3.20 -19.42
CA GLN A 64 3.18 4.26 -20.27
C GLN A 64 4.64 4.58 -19.95
N LEU A 65 4.98 4.70 -18.66
CA LEU A 65 6.35 4.96 -18.22
C LEU A 65 7.31 3.84 -18.64
N ARG A 66 6.91 2.57 -18.52
CA ARG A 66 7.71 1.42 -18.97
C ARG A 66 8.02 1.49 -20.46
N MET A 67 7.05 1.90 -21.29
CA MET A 67 7.26 2.08 -22.73
C MET A 67 8.25 3.21 -23.03
N LEU A 68 8.13 4.35 -22.34
CA LEU A 68 9.05 5.48 -22.50
C LEU A 68 10.48 5.13 -22.07
N ILE A 69 10.64 4.48 -20.92
CA ILE A 69 11.95 4.04 -20.42
C ILE A 69 12.60 3.06 -21.40
N LYS A 70 11.82 2.12 -21.96
CA LYS A 70 12.31 1.18 -22.97
C LYS A 70 12.77 1.88 -24.25
N PHE A 71 12.08 2.93 -24.66
CA PHE A 71 12.48 3.74 -25.83
C PHE A 71 13.76 4.53 -25.56
N LEU A 72 13.92 5.11 -24.37
CA LEU A 72 15.10 5.90 -23.98
C LEU A 72 16.37 5.07 -23.76
N LEU A 73 16.22 3.80 -23.38
CA LEU A 73 17.34 2.87 -23.15
C LEU A 73 17.74 2.07 -24.40
N CYS A 74 17.09 2.30 -25.54
CA CYS A 74 17.46 1.80 -26.86
C CYS A 74 18.22 2.87 -27.64
#